data_AF-A0ABD2IK21-F1
#
_entry.id   AF-A0ABD2IK21-F1
#
_cell.length_a   1.000
_cell.length_b   1.000
_cell.length_c   1.000
_cell.angle_alpha   90.00
_cell.angle_beta   90.00
_cell.angle_gamma   90.00
#
_symmetry.space_group_name_H-M   'P 1'
#
loop_
_entity.id
_entity.type
_entity.pdbx_description
1 polymer ?
#
loop_
_entity_poly.entity_id
_entity_poly.type
_entity_poly.pdbx_seq_one_letter_code
_entity_poly.pdbx_strand_id
1 'polypeptide(L)'
;MIHAYLMITDQDDGHGDNFVRECRRLNAATGAAITKYHAFHDEVLYYRRNIWRCNGPCRERGPTYGQHEQWWIQHVMECGGGFIRQPWTGNVQTDNF
;
A
#
# COMPACT_ATOMS: atom_id res chain seq x y z
N MET A 1 4.20 17.24 3.30
CA MET A 1 5.38 18.07 3.02
C MET A 1 6.69 17.48 3.54
N ILE A 2 6.66 16.59 4.55
CA ILE A 2 7.86 15.86 5.00
C ILE A 2 8.52 15.09 3.84
N HIS A 3 7.73 14.43 2.98
CA HIS A 3 8.23 13.80 1.75
C HIS A 3 9.02 14.73 0.83
N ALA A 4 8.48 15.91 0.53
CA ALA A 4 9.15 16.88 -0.34
C ALA A 4 10.47 17.37 0.27
N TYR A 5 10.51 17.55 1.59
CA TYR A 5 11.73 17.90 2.30
C TYR A 5 12.77 16.79 2.19
N LEU A 6 12.41 15.54 2.48
CA LEU A 6 13.32 14.40 2.45
C LEU A 6 13.78 14.04 1.03
N MET A 7 12.94 14.24 0.02
CA MET A 7 13.33 14.07 -1.38
C MET A 7 14.46 15.01 -1.77
N ILE A 8 14.47 16.24 -1.22
CA ILE A 8 15.50 17.25 -1.50
C ILE A 8 16.75 17.01 -0.65
N THR A 9 16.60 16.62 0.63
CA THR A 9 17.73 16.54 1.57
C THR A 9 18.41 15.18 1.62
N ASP A 10 17.64 14.09 1.51
CA ASP A 10 18.09 12.72 1.79
C ASP A 10 17.84 11.75 0.61
N GLN A 11 17.21 12.22 -0.49
CA GLN A 11 16.77 11.37 -1.62
C GLN A 11 15.85 10.21 -1.19
N ASP A 12 15.05 10.42 -0.15
CA ASP A 12 14.10 9.46 0.42
C ASP A 12 12.65 9.93 0.15
N ASP A 13 11.82 9.07 -0.44
CA ASP A 13 10.39 9.32 -0.70
C ASP A 13 9.45 8.50 0.18
N GLY A 14 10.03 7.68 1.07
CA GLY A 14 9.31 6.70 1.86
C GLY A 14 8.95 7.19 3.26
N HIS A 15 8.17 6.35 3.96
CA HIS A 15 7.87 6.53 5.39
C HIS A 15 8.89 5.80 6.28
N GLY A 16 10.18 5.86 5.93
CA GLY A 16 11.29 5.26 6.68
C GLY A 16 11.65 6.03 7.95
N ASP A 17 12.80 5.68 8.55
CA ASP A 17 13.24 6.26 9.83
C ASP A 17 13.38 7.79 9.80
N ASN A 18 13.83 8.35 8.66
CA ASN A 18 13.95 9.79 8.47
C ASN A 18 12.58 10.48 8.53
N PHE A 19 11.57 9.90 7.88
CA PHE A 19 10.20 10.40 7.93
C PHE A 19 9.62 10.35 9.34
N VAL A 20 9.81 9.24 10.04
CA VAL A 20 9.34 9.07 11.42
C VAL A 20 10.01 10.08 12.36
N ARG A 21 11.31 10.34 12.18
CA ARG A 21 12.03 11.36 12.95
C ARG A 21 11.44 12.75 12.75
N GLU A 22 11.19 13.16 11.51
CA GLU A 22 10.60 14.47 11.23
C GLU A 22 9.16 14.59 11.76
N CYS A 23 8.35 13.52 11.68
CA CYS A 23 7.02 13.50 12.30
C CYS A 23 7.11 13.76 13.81
N ARG A 24 7.99 13.04 14.52
CA ARG A 24 8.17 13.20 15.96
C ARG A 24 8.62 14.62 16.31
N ARG A 25 9.58 15.17 15.57
CA ARG A 25 10.09 16.53 15.77
C ARG A 25 9.00 17.58 15.60
N LEU A 26 8.19 17.48 14.54
CA LEU A 26 7.11 18.43 14.25
C LEU A 26 5.95 18.29 15.24
N ASN A 27 5.55 17.07 15.61
CA ASN A 27 4.51 16.86 16.62
C ASN A 27 4.92 17.46 17.97
N ALA A 28 6.17 17.26 18.39
CA ALA A 28 6.68 17.86 19.63
C ALA A 28 6.73 19.40 19.58
N ALA A 29 7.09 19.98 18.43
CA ALA A 29 7.22 21.42 18.28
C ALA A 29 5.87 22.16 18.13
N THR A 30 4.85 21.49 17.58
CA THR A 30 3.59 22.16 17.16
C THR A 30 2.35 21.64 17.88
N GLY A 31 2.44 20.51 18.58
CA GLY A 31 1.29 19.81 19.14
C GLY A 31 0.44 19.08 18.09
N ALA A 32 0.89 19.01 16.83
CA ALA A 32 0.22 18.23 15.80
C ALA A 32 0.28 16.71 16.08
N ALA A 33 -0.54 15.96 15.35
CA ALA A 33 -0.62 14.50 15.43
C ALA A 33 -0.32 13.85 14.06
N ILE A 34 0.81 14.20 13.45
CA ILE A 34 1.26 13.62 12.18
C ILE A 34 1.62 12.15 12.40
N THR A 35 1.11 11.27 11.54
CA THR A 35 1.43 9.83 11.55
C THR A 35 2.07 9.42 10.22
N LYS A 36 2.72 8.25 10.21
CA LYS A 36 3.25 7.63 8.98
C LYS A 36 2.14 7.09 8.06
N TYR A 37 0.91 7.01 8.57
CA TYR A 37 -0.24 6.56 7.81
C TYR A 37 -1.01 7.76 7.26
N HIS A 38 -1.47 7.62 6.03
CA HIS A 38 -2.44 8.57 5.52
C HIS A 38 -3.82 8.28 6.13
N ALA A 39 -4.53 9.31 6.57
CA ALA A 39 -5.88 9.17 7.12
C ALA A 39 -6.92 8.67 6.08
N PHE A 40 -6.56 8.61 4.79
CA PHE A 40 -7.47 8.22 3.71
C PHE A 40 -7.41 6.71 3.35
N HIS A 41 -6.70 5.87 4.12
CA HIS A 41 -6.69 4.42 3.83
C HIS A 41 -8.10 3.84 3.87
N ASP A 42 -8.93 4.27 4.82
CA ASP A 42 -10.34 3.88 4.90
C ASP A 42 -11.13 4.34 3.67
N GLU A 43 -10.86 5.54 3.18
CA GLU A 43 -11.47 6.08 1.97
C GLU A 43 -11.05 5.29 0.73
N VAL A 44 -9.75 4.97 0.60
CA VAL A 44 -9.24 4.11 -0.48
C VAL A 44 -9.87 2.73 -0.42
N LEU A 45 -9.98 2.11 0.77
CA LEU A 45 -10.62 0.81 0.94
C LEU A 45 -12.12 0.84 0.61
N TYR A 46 -12.81 1.93 0.98
CA TYR A 46 -14.21 2.15 0.66
C TYR A 46 -14.46 2.25 -0.85
N TYR A 47 -13.58 2.94 -1.57
CA TYR A 47 -13.68 3.07 -3.03
C TYR A 47 -13.08 1.89 -3.81
N ARG A 48 -12.24 1.05 -3.19
CA ARG A 48 -11.65 -0.15 -3.80
C ARG A 48 -12.64 -1.33 -3.87
N ARG A 49 -13.69 -1.16 -4.68
CA ARG A 49 -14.80 -2.13 -4.84
C ARG A 49 -14.58 -3.22 -5.90
N ASN A 50 -13.56 -3.03 -6.75
CA ASN A 50 -13.27 -3.89 -7.89
C ASN A 50 -11.98 -4.69 -7.64
N ILE A 51 -12.03 -5.58 -6.66
CA ILE A 51 -10.91 -6.47 -6.34
C ILE A 51 -11.06 -7.75 -7.16
N TRP A 52 -9.98 -8.12 -7.85
CA TRP A 52 -9.89 -9.33 -8.63
C TRP A 52 -8.68 -10.13 -8.17
N ARG A 53 -8.82 -11.46 -8.13
CA ARG A 53 -7.73 -12.37 -7.77
C ARG A 53 -7.71 -13.56 -8.72
N CYS A 54 -6.52 -13.95 -9.14
CA CYS A 54 -6.34 -15.11 -10.00
C CYS A 54 -6.73 -16.41 -9.28
N ASN A 55 -7.37 -17.32 -10.02
CA ASN A 55 -7.72 -18.68 -9.55
C ASN A 55 -6.66 -19.74 -9.91
N GLY A 56 -5.56 -19.33 -10.54
CA GLY A 56 -4.46 -20.21 -10.95
C GLY A 56 -3.32 -20.28 -9.92
N PRO A 57 -2.22 -20.99 -10.26
CA PRO A 57 -1.11 -21.26 -9.34
C PRO A 57 -0.35 -20.00 -8.88
N CYS A 58 -0.50 -18.84 -9.54
CA CYS A 58 0.11 -17.59 -9.03
C CYS A 58 -0.49 -17.13 -7.70
N ARG A 59 -1.62 -17.70 -7.26
CA ARG A 59 -2.21 -17.43 -5.93
C ARG A 59 -1.28 -17.76 -4.77
N GLU A 60 -0.39 -18.74 -4.95
CA GLU A 60 0.57 -19.21 -3.94
C GLU A 60 2.00 -18.70 -4.22
N ARG A 61 2.21 -18.01 -5.34
CA ARG A 61 3.50 -17.46 -5.73
C ARG A 61 3.61 -16.01 -5.27
N GLY A 62 4.60 -15.75 -4.42
CA GLY A 62 4.98 -14.38 -4.08
C GLY A 62 5.55 -13.63 -5.29
N PRO A 63 5.61 -12.29 -5.25
CA PRO A 63 5.23 -11.45 -4.12
C PRO A 63 3.75 -11.08 -4.09
N THR A 64 3.01 -11.29 -5.18
CA THR A 64 1.67 -10.72 -5.34
C THR A 64 0.52 -11.68 -5.00
N TYR A 65 0.78 -13.00 -4.94
CA TYR A 65 -0.19 -14.02 -4.51
C TYR A 65 -1.51 -13.96 -5.30
N GLY A 66 -1.41 -13.77 -6.61
CA GLY A 66 -2.51 -13.71 -7.55
C GLY A 66 -3.29 -12.39 -7.54
N GLN A 67 -2.78 -11.36 -6.86
CA GLN A 67 -3.29 -10.00 -6.96
C GLN A 67 -2.42 -9.22 -7.96
N HIS A 68 -2.99 -8.39 -8.82
CA HIS A 68 -2.25 -7.42 -9.63
C HIS A 68 -1.24 -8.01 -10.64
N GLU A 69 -1.57 -8.01 -11.93
CA GLU A 69 -0.61 -8.38 -12.99
C GLU A 69 -0.53 -7.31 -14.06
N GLN A 70 0.62 -6.61 -14.13
CA GLN A 70 0.91 -5.61 -15.16
C GLN A 70 1.34 -6.28 -16.49
N TRP A 71 1.49 -7.61 -16.52
CA TRP A 71 2.07 -8.37 -17.63
C TRP A 71 1.14 -9.51 -18.06
N TRP A 72 -0.03 -9.17 -18.61
CA TRP A 72 -1.06 -10.13 -19.02
C TRP A 72 -0.54 -11.30 -19.89
N ILE A 73 0.36 -11.04 -20.83
CA ILE A 73 0.90 -12.09 -21.71
C ILE A 73 1.70 -13.12 -20.88
N GLN A 74 2.54 -12.65 -19.97
CA GLN A 74 3.31 -13.51 -19.07
C GLN A 74 2.39 -14.33 -18.16
N HIS A 75 1.35 -13.70 -17.62
CA HIS A 75 0.32 -14.38 -16.82
C HIS A 75 -0.28 -15.58 -17.56
N VAL A 76 -0.69 -15.36 -18.81
CA VAL A 76 -1.32 -16.41 -19.62
C VAL A 76 -0.35 -17.56 -19.87
N MET A 77 0.92 -17.26 -20.13
CA MET A 77 1.95 -18.28 -20.40
C MET A 77 2.36 -19.07 -19.14
N GLU A 78 2.51 -18.40 -17.99
CA GLU A 78 3.09 -19.00 -16.78
C GLU A 78 2.07 -19.44 -15.73
N CYS A 79 0.84 -18.94 -15.80
CA CYS A 79 -0.23 -19.23 -14.85
C CYS A 79 -1.43 -19.87 -15.55
N GLY A 80 -1.90 -19.27 -16.65
CA GLY A 80 -3.08 -19.71 -17.39
C GLY A 80 -4.40 -19.59 -16.62
N GLY A 81 -4.38 -19.00 -15.43
CA GLY A 81 -5.57 -18.76 -14.61
C GLY A 81 -6.44 -17.61 -15.11
N GLY A 82 -7.66 -17.52 -14.59
CA GLY A 82 -8.56 -16.39 -14.78
C GLY A 82 -8.69 -15.54 -13.52
N PHE A 83 -8.96 -14.25 -13.70
CA PHE A 83 -9.23 -13.35 -12.57
C PHE A 83 -10.71 -13.44 -12.16
N ILE A 84 -10.95 -13.75 -10.90
CA ILE A 84 -12.28 -13.82 -10.31
C ILE A 84 -12.47 -12.66 -9.34
N ARG A 85 -13.63 -11.99 -9.44
CA ARG A 85 -14.00 -10.89 -8.55
C ARG A 85 -14.09 -11.41 -7.11
N GLN A 86 -13.43 -10.71 -6.20
CA GLN A 86 -13.46 -11.03 -4.78
C GLN A 86 -14.58 -10.25 -4.07
N PRO A 87 -15.22 -10.85 -3.06
CA PRO A 87 -16.12 -10.12 -2.18
C PRO A 87 -15.35 -9.04 -1.40
N TRP A 88 -15.98 -7.89 -1.20
CA TRP A 88 -15.40 -6.81 -0.40
C TRP A 88 -15.54 -7.15 1.09
N THR A 89 -14.42 -7.19 1.82
CA THR A 89 -14.38 -7.62 3.23
C THR A 89 -14.12 -6.50 4.24
N GLY A 90 -13.87 -5.26 3.80
CA GLY A 90 -13.89 -4.06 4.64
C GLY A 90 -12.89 -3.97 5.81
N ASN A 91 -11.94 -4.89 5.99
CA ASN A 91 -11.07 -4.89 7.17
C ASN A 91 -9.90 -3.89 7.06
N VAL A 92 -9.80 -3.02 8.06
CA VAL A 92 -8.72 -2.06 8.27
C VAL A 92 -7.73 -2.65 9.28
N GLN A 93 -6.45 -2.80 8.89
CA GLN A 93 -5.37 -3.01 9.86
C GLN A 93 -5.04 -1.66 10.50
N THR A 94 -5.39 -1.48 11.77
CA THR A 94 -5.02 -0.28 12.54
C THR A 94 -3.93 -0.63 13.54
N ASP A 95 -2.71 -0.78 13.06
CA ASP A 95 -1.55 -0.91 13.94
C ASP A 95 -0.85 0.46 13.99
N ASN A 96 -1.31 1.31 14.91
CA ASN A 96 -0.62 2.55 15.24
C ASN A 96 0.55 2.26 16.17
N PHE A 97 1.65 1.81 15.55
CA PHE A 97 2.95 1.44 16.14
C PHE A 97 2.97 0.17 16.99
#